data_AF-A0A940STX5-F1
#
_entry.id   AF-A0A940STX5-F1
#
_cell.length_a   1.000
_cell.length_b   1.000
_cell.length_c   1.000
_cell.angle_alpha   90.00
_cell.angle_beta   90.00
_cell.angle_gamma   90.00
#
_symmetry.space_group_name_H-M   'P 1'
#
loop_
_entity.id
_entity.type
_entity.pdbx_description
1 polymer ?
#
loop_
_entity_poly.entity_id
_entity_poly.type
_entity_poly.pdbx_seq_one_letter_code
_entity_poly.pdbx_strand_id
1 'polypeptide(L)'
;MINTMYSVIDGVCQVTGELTGVKISIPRPSKRALTTSYIANGVTGTSLVLFGLLTPHKWAIILGGTGIAASLAMKAEIKKMG
;
A
#
# COMPACT_ATOMS: atom_id res chain seq x y z
N MET A 1 7.62 2.39 -4.43
CA MET A 1 7.39 1.25 -3.49
C MET A 1 6.58 0.15 -4.15
N ILE A 2 5.41 0.46 -4.72
CA ILE A 2 4.55 -0.54 -5.38
C ILE A 2 5.26 -1.15 -6.60
N ASN A 3 5.88 -0.33 -7.47
CA ASN A 3 6.62 -0.84 -8.63
C ASN A 3 7.79 -1.75 -8.24
N THR A 4 8.53 -1.38 -7.19
CA THR A 4 9.64 -2.20 -6.65
C THR A 4 9.15 -3.54 -6.10
N MET A 5 7.98 -3.55 -5.45
CA MET A 5 7.38 -4.77 -4.93
C MET A 5 6.97 -5.71 -6.07
N TYR A 6 6.36 -5.16 -7.13
CA TYR A 6 6.00 -5.93 -8.32
C TYR A 6 7.23 -6.44 -9.08
N SER A 7 8.34 -5.68 -9.16
CA SER A 7 9.57 -6.20 -9.79
C SER A 7 10.20 -7.36 -9.02
N VAL A 8 10.13 -7.34 -7.68
CA VAL A 8 10.60 -8.46 -6.84
C VAL A 8 9.70 -9.68 -7.05
N ILE A 9 8.37 -9.46 -7.05
CA ILE A 9 7.39 -10.50 -7.30
C ILE A 9 7.56 -11.11 -8.69
N ASP A 10 7.73 -10.28 -9.72
CA ASP A 10 7.96 -10.70 -11.11
C ASP A 10 9.26 -11.54 -11.19
N GLY A 11 10.33 -11.14 -10.50
CA GLY A 11 11.59 -11.90 -10.42
C GLY A 11 11.43 -13.26 -9.75
N VAL A 12 10.69 -13.34 -8.64
CA VAL A 12 10.38 -14.61 -7.96
C VAL A 12 9.49 -15.50 -8.84
N CYS A 13 8.51 -14.91 -9.52
CA CYS A 13 7.65 -15.61 -10.48
C CYS A 13 8.44 -16.19 -11.65
N GLN A 14 9.44 -15.46 -12.15
CA GLN A 14 10.30 -15.91 -13.24
C GLN A 14 11.13 -17.11 -12.81
N VAL A 15 11.84 -17.02 -11.67
CA VAL A 15 12.66 -18.13 -11.14
C VAL A 15 11.79 -19.35 -10.83
N THR A 16 10.61 -19.13 -10.25
CA THR A 16 9.66 -20.21 -9.95
C THR A 16 9.12 -20.84 -11.23
N GLY A 17 8.82 -20.03 -12.25
CA GLY A 17 8.34 -20.50 -13.55
C GLY A 17 9.40 -21.29 -14.32
N GLU A 18 10.67 -20.92 -14.22
CA GLU A 18 11.78 -21.70 -14.80
C GLU A 18 11.96 -23.06 -14.11
N LEU A 19 11.76 -23.12 -12.78
CA LEU A 19 11.89 -24.36 -12.01
C LEU A 19 10.69 -25.30 -12.12
N THR A 20 9.49 -24.76 -12.30
CA THR A 20 8.23 -25.53 -12.25
C THR A 20 7.55 -25.68 -13.61
N GLY A 21 8.00 -24.96 -14.64
CA GLY A 21 7.39 -24.94 -15.98
C GLY A 21 6.06 -24.16 -16.04
N VAL A 22 5.61 -23.55 -14.93
CA VAL A 22 4.33 -22.83 -14.86
C VAL A 22 4.58 -21.32 -14.97
N LYS A 23 4.05 -20.70 -16.03
CA LYS A 23 4.10 -19.25 -16.21
C LYS A 23 3.04 -18.56 -15.35
N ILE A 24 3.44 -18.05 -14.20
CA ILE A 24 2.57 -17.27 -13.31
C ILE A 24 2.78 -15.79 -13.63
N SER A 25 1.72 -15.10 -14.08
CA SER A 25 1.73 -13.64 -14.26
C SER A 25 0.80 -13.02 -13.23
N ILE A 26 1.35 -12.13 -12.41
CA ILE A 26 0.58 -11.45 -11.36
C ILE A 26 0.05 -10.14 -11.93
N PRO A 27 -1.28 -9.92 -11.91
CA PRO A 27 -1.87 -8.72 -12.48
C PRO A 27 -1.40 -7.48 -11.73
N ARG A 28 -1.00 -6.46 -12.48
CA ARG A 28 -0.64 -5.16 -11.91
C ARG A 28 -1.89 -4.46 -11.39
N PRO A 29 -1.79 -3.74 -10.26
CA PRO A 29 -2.95 -3.13 -9.64
C PRO A 29 -3.39 -1.94 -10.48
N SER A 30 -4.70 -1.82 -10.68
CA SER A 30 -5.27 -0.69 -11.40
C SER A 30 -5.04 0.61 -10.62
N LYS A 31 -4.77 1.71 -11.33
CA LYS A 31 -4.68 3.05 -10.72
C LYS A 31 -5.91 3.37 -9.87
N ARG A 32 -7.10 3.00 -10.34
CA ARG A 32 -8.37 3.21 -9.61
C ARG A 32 -8.37 2.48 -8.27
N ALA A 33 -7.93 1.22 -8.25
CA ALA A 33 -7.83 0.44 -7.02
C ALA A 33 -6.83 1.08 -6.04
N LEU A 34 -5.67 1.54 -6.53
CA LEU A 34 -4.70 2.25 -5.70
C LEU A 34 -5.25 3.57 -5.15
N THR A 35 -5.99 4.34 -5.94
CA THR A 35 -6.63 5.59 -5.50
C THR A 35 -7.69 5.33 -4.43
N THR A 36 -8.54 4.32 -4.61
CA THR A 36 -9.53 3.94 -3.60
C THR A 36 -8.88 3.50 -2.29
N SER A 37 -7.84 2.67 -2.37
CA SER A 37 -7.08 2.26 -1.18
C SER A 37 -6.38 3.43 -0.49
N TYR A 38 -5.82 4.37 -1.25
CA TYR A 38 -5.25 5.61 -0.70
C TYR A 38 -6.28 6.41 0.11
N ILE A 39 -7.48 6.60 -0.44
CA ILE A 39 -8.56 7.33 0.23
C ILE A 39 -9.02 6.58 1.49
N ALA A 40 -9.27 5.29 1.37
CA ALA A 40 -9.73 4.46 2.50
C ALA A 40 -8.72 4.39 3.65
N ASN A 41 -7.42 4.25 3.34
CA ASN A 41 -6.36 4.26 4.34
C ASN A 41 -6.16 5.64 4.96
N GLY A 42 -6.32 6.71 4.17
CA GLY A 42 -6.31 8.09 4.68
C GLY A 42 -7.44 8.32 5.68
N VAL A 43 -8.68 7.97 5.32
CA VAL A 43 -9.86 8.10 6.20
C VAL A 43 -9.70 7.25 7.47
N THR A 44 -9.30 5.99 7.32
CA THR A 44 -9.05 5.09 8.46
C THR A 44 -7.97 5.66 9.38
N GLY A 45 -6.84 6.12 8.82
CA GLY A 45 -5.76 6.75 9.59
C GLY A 45 -6.21 8.00 10.35
N THR A 46 -6.95 8.90 9.70
CA THR A 46 -7.51 10.10 10.35
C THR A 46 -8.49 9.74 11.46
N SER A 47 -9.35 8.75 11.24
CA SER A 47 -10.29 8.28 12.27
C SER A 47 -9.57 7.68 13.48
N LEU A 48 -8.47 6.97 13.26
CA LEU A 48 -7.65 6.37 14.32
C LEU A 48 -6.90 7.44 15.13
N VAL A 49 -6.39 8.49 14.46
CA VAL A 49 -5.78 9.65 15.12
C VAL A 49 -6.82 10.37 15.98
N LEU A 50 -8.01 10.61 15.44
CA LEU A 50 -9.09 11.28 16.16
C LEU A 50 -9.55 10.45 17.38
N PHE A 51 -9.67 9.13 17.22
CA PHE A 51 -9.98 8.22 18.32
C PHE A 51 -8.88 8.23 19.39
N GLY A 52 -7.60 8.23 18.99
CA GLY A 52 -6.46 8.32 19.90
C GLY A 52 -6.35 9.66 20.62
N LEU A 53 -6.90 10.74 20.08
CA LEU A 53 -7.03 12.04 20.73
C LEU A 53 -8.15 12.07 21.77
N LEU A 54 -9.27 11.41 21.49
CA LEU A 54 -10.44 11.33 22.37
C LEU A 54 -10.27 10.30 23.52
N THR A 55 -9.32 9.40 23.38
CA THR A 55 -9.07 8.27 24.31
C THR A 55 -7.67 8.42 24.93
N PRO A 56 -7.38 7.96 26.16
CA PRO A 56 -6.03 8.00 26.73
C PRO A 56 -4.97 7.15 25.97
N HIS A 57 -5.36 6.50 24.87
CA HIS A 57 -4.53 5.58 24.10
C HIS A 57 -3.66 6.32 23.08
N LYS A 58 -2.59 6.95 23.57
CA LYS A 58 -1.61 7.71 22.76
C LYS A 58 -0.97 6.88 21.63
N TRP A 59 -0.90 5.56 21.78
CA TRP A 59 -0.41 4.64 20.75
C TRP A 59 -1.25 4.65 19.47
N ALA A 60 -2.56 4.88 19.58
CA ALA A 60 -3.45 4.98 18.42
C ALA A 60 -3.14 6.20 17.55
N ILE A 61 -2.64 7.29 18.16
CA ILE A 61 -2.17 8.48 17.43
C ILE A 61 -0.92 8.16 16.61
N ILE A 62 0.04 7.43 17.18
CA ILE A 62 1.29 7.06 16.50
C ILE A 62 0.97 6.11 15.32
N LEU A 63 0.13 5.11 15.54
CA LEU A 63 -0.31 4.17 14.50
C LEU A 63 -1.09 4.89 13.39
N GLY A 64 -2.03 5.75 13.77
CA GLY A 64 -2.84 6.52 12.82
C GLY A 64 -1.99 7.50 12.00
N GLY A 65 -1.07 8.23 12.65
CA GLY A 65 -0.15 9.15 11.98
C GLY A 65 0.79 8.44 11.00
N THR A 66 1.29 7.27 11.37
CA THR A 66 2.10 6.42 10.48
C THR A 66 1.29 5.96 9.27
N GLY A 67 0.02 5.57 9.46
CA GLY A 67 -0.88 5.20 8.36
C GLY A 67 -1.17 6.34 7.39
N ILE A 68 -1.29 7.58 7.88
CA ILE A 68 -1.45 8.77 7.04
C ILE A 68 -0.17 9.03 6.23
N ALA A 69 1.01 8.95 6.86
CA ALA A 69 2.29 9.13 6.18
C ALA A 69 2.49 8.08 5.06
N ALA A 70 2.16 6.82 5.34
CA ALA A 70 2.19 5.74 4.34
C ALA A 70 1.22 5.99 3.18
N SER A 71 0.03 6.54 3.47
CA SER A 71 -0.95 6.92 2.44
C SER A 71 -0.41 8.05 1.54
N LEU A 72 0.27 9.05 2.11
CA LEU A 72 0.91 10.12 1.33
C LEU A 72 2.03 9.61 0.42
N ALA A 73 2.83 8.66 0.89
CA ALA A 73 3.83 7.99 0.07
C ALA A 73 3.19 7.21 -1.10
N MET A 74 2.04 6.55 -0.87
CA MET A 74 1.24 5.93 -1.93
C MET A 74 0.70 6.93 -2.96
N LYS A 75 0.24 8.11 -2.52
CA LYS A 75 -0.23 9.18 -3.42
C LYS A 75 0.88 9.64 -4.39
N ALA A 76 2.11 9.77 -3.90
CA ALA A 76 3.26 10.15 -4.72
C ALA A 76 3.56 9.09 -5.81
N GLU A 77 3.39 7.81 -5.50
CA GLU A 77 3.56 6.72 -6.47
C GLU A 77 2.43 6.67 -7.50
N ILE A 78 1.18 6.86 -7.08
CA ILE A 78 0.03 6.94 -8.00
C ILE A 78 0.24 8.09 -8.99
N LYS A 79 0.75 9.24 -8.52
CA LYS A 79 1.07 10.39 -9.39
C LYS A 79 2.17 10.09 -10.39
N LYS A 80 3.19 9.30 -10.03
CA LYS A 80 4.27 8.88 -10.94
C LYS A 80 3.82 7.87 -12.02
N MET A 81 2.68 7.22 -11.83
CA MET A 81 2.14 6.29 -12.82
C MET A 81 1.33 7.00 -13.92
N GLY A 82 0.95 8.27 -13.73
CA GLY A 82 0.26 9.12 -14.71
C GLY A 82 1.22 9.90 -15.56
#